data_AF-A0A0Q8SC92-F1
#
_entry.id   AF-A0A0Q8SC92-F1
#
_cell.length_a   1.000
_cell.length_b   1.000
_cell.length_c   1.000
_cell.angle_alpha   90.00
_cell.angle_beta   90.00
_cell.angle_gamma   90.00
#
_symmetry.space_group_name_H-M   'P 1'
#
loop_
_entity.id
_entity.type
_entity.pdbx_description
1 polymer ?
#
loop_
_entity_poly.entity_id
_entity_poly.type
_entity_poly.pdbx_seq_one_letter_code
_entity_poly.pdbx_strand_id
1 'polypeptide(L)'
;MQAPERVALARRIVAFLRGIGLEVTEAEVPADSFLLGLRIVQGGLQVDLDQLRWPGDLLHEAGHLAVVPAALRAHMDDALAELPPVPHGGEIEATAWAWAALRHLQLPSEVLFHDGGYHGRSQGLRTTFELGVYLGAAGLVSAGLAATPAQASAGATPYPHLMAWLRS
;
A
#
# COMPACT_ATOMS: atom_id res chain seq x y z
N MET A 1 17.02 5.18 -10.25
CA MET A 1 16.50 4.03 -11.02
C MET A 1 16.23 4.50 -12.45
N GLN A 2 16.70 3.76 -13.47
CA GLN A 2 16.48 4.14 -14.87
C GLN A 2 15.03 3.86 -15.30
N ALA A 3 14.54 4.51 -16.37
CA ALA A 3 13.14 4.38 -16.79
C ALA A 3 12.72 2.91 -17.06
N PRO A 4 13.50 2.08 -17.77
CA PRO A 4 13.13 0.68 -18.00
C PRO A 4 13.04 -0.15 -16.71
N GLU A 5 13.96 0.07 -15.76
CA GLU A 5 13.96 -0.62 -14.46
C GLU A 5 12.75 -0.21 -13.63
N ARG A 6 12.40 1.09 -13.65
CA ARG A 6 11.24 1.64 -12.97
C ARG A 6 9.95 1.01 -13.47
N VAL A 7 9.76 0.95 -14.78
CA VAL A 7 8.57 0.35 -15.39
C VAL A 7 8.50 -1.14 -15.10
N ALA A 8 9.62 -1.86 -15.15
CA ALA A 8 9.66 -3.28 -14.81
C ALA A 8 9.27 -3.53 -13.33
N LEU A 9 9.78 -2.71 -12.41
CA LEU A 9 9.41 -2.77 -11.00
C LEU A 9 7.93 -2.47 -10.78
N ALA A 10 7.42 -1.41 -11.42
CA ALA A 10 6.00 -1.05 -11.34
C ALA A 10 5.10 -2.19 -11.83
N ARG A 11 5.42 -2.81 -12.98
CA ARG A 11 4.68 -3.98 -13.48
C ARG A 11 4.71 -5.17 -12.53
N ARG A 12 5.83 -5.41 -11.84
CA ARG A 12 5.93 -6.46 -10.81
C ARG A 12 4.98 -6.18 -9.64
N ILE A 13 4.90 -4.92 -9.19
CA ILE A 13 3.97 -4.50 -8.14
C ILE A 13 2.52 -4.65 -8.61
N VAL A 14 2.19 -4.14 -9.81
CA VAL A 14 0.86 -4.28 -10.42
C VAL A 14 0.43 -5.74 -10.52
N ALA A 15 1.32 -6.63 -10.95
CA ALA A 15 1.03 -8.06 -11.03
C ALA A 15 0.68 -8.67 -9.67
N PHE A 16 1.40 -8.28 -8.61
CA PHE A 16 1.06 -8.68 -7.25
C PHE A 16 -0.29 -8.13 -6.79
N LEU A 17 -0.56 -6.84 -7.02
CA LEU A 17 -1.83 -6.20 -6.63
C LEU A 17 -3.03 -6.85 -7.33
N ARG A 18 -2.93 -7.12 -8.64
CA ARG A 18 -3.94 -7.89 -9.38
C ARG A 18 -4.08 -9.31 -8.82
N GLY A 19 -2.96 -9.95 -8.46
CA GLY A 19 -2.93 -11.30 -7.89
C GLY A 19 -3.64 -11.43 -6.54
N ILE A 20 -3.68 -10.37 -5.73
CA ILE A 20 -4.42 -10.34 -4.46
C ILE A 20 -5.88 -9.89 -4.63
N GLY A 21 -6.32 -9.58 -5.85
CA GLY A 21 -7.70 -9.22 -6.17
C GLY A 21 -8.01 -7.73 -6.18
N LEU A 22 -7.00 -6.84 -6.20
CA LEU A 22 -7.23 -5.42 -6.48
C LEU A 22 -7.35 -5.16 -7.97
N GLU A 23 -8.29 -4.31 -8.34
CA GLU A 23 -8.38 -3.80 -9.70
C GLU A 23 -7.27 -2.77 -9.93
N VAL A 24 -6.46 -3.00 -10.97
CA VAL A 24 -5.41 -2.07 -11.39
C VAL A 24 -5.46 -1.93 -12.90
N THR A 25 -5.74 -0.72 -13.37
CA THR A 25 -5.88 -0.39 -14.79
C THR A 25 -4.71 0.48 -15.25
N GLU A 26 -4.04 0.05 -16.32
CA GLU A 26 -2.99 0.84 -16.97
C GLU A 26 -3.63 1.79 -17.97
N ALA A 27 -3.59 3.09 -17.69
CA ALA A 27 -4.20 4.14 -18.51
C ALA A 27 -3.58 5.50 -18.17
N GLU A 28 -3.72 6.46 -19.08
CA GLU A 28 -3.28 7.83 -18.86
C GLU A 28 -3.95 8.44 -17.61
N VAL A 29 -3.13 9.06 -16.76
CA VAL A 29 -3.58 9.74 -15.54
C VAL A 29 -3.47 11.24 -15.78
N PRO A 30 -4.54 12.03 -15.57
CA PRO A 30 -4.51 13.47 -15.74
C PRO A 30 -3.40 14.13 -14.92
N ALA A 31 -2.68 15.09 -15.52
CA ALA A 31 -1.54 15.75 -14.87
C ALA A 31 -1.92 16.61 -13.65
N ASP A 32 -3.19 16.94 -13.48
CA ASP A 32 -3.78 17.62 -12.33
C ASP A 32 -4.27 16.67 -11.22
N SER A 33 -4.05 15.36 -11.36
CA SER A 33 -4.31 14.37 -10.30
C SER A 33 -3.41 14.63 -9.09
N PHE A 34 -3.86 14.17 -7.91
CA PHE A 34 -3.14 14.34 -6.65
C PHE A 34 -1.71 13.76 -6.69
N LEU A 35 -1.56 12.58 -7.29
CA LEU A 35 -0.26 11.97 -7.60
C LEU A 35 -0.04 11.91 -9.11
N LEU A 36 1.20 12.16 -9.54
CA LEU A 36 1.57 12.08 -10.94
C LEU A 36 1.66 10.61 -11.38
N GLY A 37 0.77 10.20 -12.27
CA GLY A 37 0.77 8.86 -12.87
C GLY A 37 0.10 7.77 -12.01
N LEU A 38 -0.59 8.12 -10.93
CA LEU A 38 -1.33 7.19 -10.08
C LEU A 38 -2.53 7.89 -9.44
N ARG A 39 -3.66 7.19 -9.36
CA ARG A 39 -4.83 7.61 -8.57
C ARG A 39 -5.72 6.44 -8.19
N ILE A 40 -6.53 6.61 -7.15
CA ILE A 40 -7.62 5.70 -6.79
C ILE A 40 -8.88 6.08 -7.58
N VAL A 41 -9.51 5.10 -8.22
CA VAL A 41 -10.76 5.26 -8.98
C VAL A 41 -11.69 4.09 -8.66
N GLN A 42 -12.86 4.39 -8.10
CA GLN A 42 -13.92 3.39 -7.81
C GLN A 42 -13.41 2.14 -7.05
N GLY A 43 -12.52 2.35 -6.07
CA GLY A 43 -11.93 1.26 -5.28
C GLY A 43 -10.84 0.44 -5.97
N GLY A 44 -10.41 0.84 -7.16
CA GLY A 44 -9.25 0.33 -7.87
C GLY A 44 -8.15 1.39 -8.03
N LEU A 45 -7.03 0.99 -8.65
CA LEU A 45 -5.95 1.89 -9.01
C LEU A 45 -5.92 2.13 -10.52
N GLN A 46 -5.73 3.38 -10.92
CA GLN A 46 -5.37 3.74 -12.29
C GLN A 46 -3.92 4.21 -12.31
N VAL A 47 -3.10 3.63 -13.18
CA VAL A 47 -1.66 3.91 -13.26
C VAL A 47 -1.21 4.21 -14.69
N ASP A 48 -0.45 5.28 -14.84
CA ASP A 48 0.30 5.63 -16.05
C ASP A 48 1.77 5.29 -15.79
N LEU A 49 2.24 4.18 -16.36
CA LEU A 49 3.60 3.68 -16.13
C LEU A 49 4.70 4.61 -16.68
N ASP A 50 4.38 5.42 -17.68
CA ASP A 50 5.33 6.33 -18.29
C ASP A 50 5.55 7.56 -17.39
N GLN A 51 4.48 8.00 -16.71
CA GLN A 51 4.51 9.14 -15.79
C GLN A 51 4.78 8.79 -14.33
N LEU A 52 4.53 7.54 -13.91
CA LEU A 52 4.76 7.09 -12.53
C LEU A 52 6.23 7.21 -12.16
N ARG A 53 6.53 8.14 -11.24
CA ARG A 53 7.90 8.43 -10.81
C ARG A 53 8.43 7.42 -9.79
N TRP A 54 7.59 7.01 -8.85
CA TRP A 54 7.99 6.15 -7.73
C TRP A 54 7.08 4.91 -7.67
N PRO A 55 7.59 3.72 -8.05
CA PRO A 55 6.78 2.51 -8.03
C PRO A 55 6.25 2.12 -6.64
N GLY A 56 6.87 2.58 -5.55
CA GLY A 56 6.38 2.34 -4.20
C GLY A 56 5.05 3.01 -3.88
N ASP A 57 4.68 4.08 -4.59
CA ASP A 57 3.40 4.77 -4.41
C ASP A 57 2.23 3.81 -4.68
N LEU A 58 2.40 2.86 -5.61
CA LEU A 58 1.42 1.79 -5.86
C LEU A 58 1.14 0.95 -4.60
N LEU A 59 2.14 0.68 -3.77
CA LEU A 59 1.96 -0.08 -2.54
C LEU A 59 1.26 0.75 -1.46
N HIS A 60 1.55 2.05 -1.39
CA HIS A 60 0.92 2.95 -0.44
C HIS A 60 -0.57 3.14 -0.76
N GLU A 61 -0.90 3.47 -2.01
CA GLU A 61 -2.31 3.66 -2.45
C GLU A 61 -3.10 2.35 -2.39
N ALA A 62 -2.48 1.21 -2.74
CA ALA A 62 -3.09 -0.10 -2.52
C ALA A 62 -3.34 -0.38 -1.04
N GLY A 63 -2.47 0.12 -0.15
CA GLY A 63 -2.64 0.05 1.30
C GLY A 63 -3.92 0.71 1.75
N HIS A 64 -4.24 1.91 1.24
CA HIS A 64 -5.49 2.60 1.52
C HIS A 64 -6.71 1.76 1.13
N LEU A 65 -6.70 1.17 -0.07
CA LEU A 65 -7.77 0.28 -0.53
C LEU A 65 -7.89 -0.99 0.34
N ALA A 66 -6.75 -1.55 0.75
CA ALA A 66 -6.68 -2.84 1.44
C ALA A 66 -7.24 -2.80 2.87
N VAL A 67 -7.05 -1.67 3.57
CA VAL A 67 -7.45 -1.51 4.98
C VAL A 67 -8.92 -1.10 5.15
N VAL A 68 -9.59 -0.76 4.05
CA VAL A 68 -11.02 -0.44 3.99
C VAL A 68 -11.83 -1.72 3.71
N PRO A 69 -12.94 -1.98 4.43
CA PRO A 69 -13.83 -3.12 4.19
C PRO A 69 -14.34 -3.16 2.75
N ALA A 70 -14.58 -4.36 2.21
CA ALA A 70 -14.95 -4.52 0.80
C ALA A 70 -16.23 -3.75 0.44
N ALA A 71 -17.20 -3.68 1.35
CA ALA A 71 -18.46 -2.95 1.17
C ALA A 71 -18.28 -1.43 0.97
N LEU A 72 -17.18 -0.86 1.47
CA LEU A 72 -16.87 0.57 1.36
C LEU A 72 -15.83 0.84 0.27
N ARG A 73 -14.93 -0.11 -0.02
CA ARG A 73 -13.80 0.06 -0.94
C ARG A 73 -14.21 0.56 -2.31
N ALA A 74 -15.28 0.03 -2.90
CA ALA A 74 -15.76 0.43 -4.23
C ALA A 74 -16.14 1.92 -4.33
N HIS A 75 -16.37 2.58 -3.19
CA HIS A 75 -16.67 4.00 -3.13
C HIS A 75 -15.42 4.86 -2.93
N MET A 76 -14.20 4.29 -2.84
CA MET A 76 -12.97 5.06 -2.71
C MET A 76 -12.59 5.72 -4.03
N ASP A 77 -12.28 7.00 -3.96
CA ASP A 77 -11.82 7.85 -5.08
C ASP A 77 -11.03 9.01 -4.48
N ASP A 78 -9.89 9.41 -5.07
CA ASP A 78 -8.87 10.30 -4.46
C ASP A 78 -9.42 11.54 -3.73
N ALA A 79 -10.48 12.17 -4.28
CA ALA A 79 -11.02 13.42 -3.74
C ALA A 79 -12.56 13.52 -3.78
N LEU A 80 -13.25 12.47 -4.24
CA LEU A 80 -14.68 12.57 -4.60
C LEU A 80 -15.62 11.89 -3.61
N ALA A 81 -15.13 11.05 -2.69
CA ALA A 81 -15.98 10.26 -1.82
C ALA A 81 -15.74 10.50 -0.33
N GLU A 82 -16.75 11.04 0.35
CA GLU A 82 -16.80 11.02 1.81
C GLU A 82 -17.23 9.62 2.28
N LEU A 83 -16.25 8.82 2.69
CA LEU A 83 -16.52 7.57 3.39
C LEU A 83 -16.88 7.84 4.86
N PRO A 84 -17.75 7.02 5.47
CA PRO A 84 -17.89 7.03 6.92
C PRO A 84 -16.53 6.68 7.57
N PRO A 85 -16.24 7.14 8.79
CA PRO A 85 -15.01 6.81 9.48
C PRO A 85 -14.80 5.29 9.55
N VAL A 86 -13.65 4.83 9.04
CA VAL A 86 -13.27 3.41 9.06
C VAL A 86 -12.24 3.21 10.18
N PRO A 87 -12.59 2.49 11.27
CA PRO A 87 -11.62 2.15 12.29
C PRO A 87 -10.46 1.34 11.69
N HIS A 88 -9.23 1.75 11.98
CA HIS A 88 -8.00 1.13 11.47
C HIS A 88 -7.88 1.12 9.94
N GLY A 89 -8.50 2.09 9.27
CA GLY A 89 -8.46 2.26 7.82
C GLY A 89 -7.72 3.51 7.35
N GLY A 90 -6.76 4.01 8.14
CA GLY A 90 -6.09 5.29 7.89
C GLY A 90 -4.66 5.15 7.38
N GLU A 91 -3.98 6.30 7.28
CA GLU A 91 -2.61 6.45 6.79
C GLU A 91 -1.58 5.49 7.40
N ILE A 92 -1.65 5.31 8.72
CA ILE A 92 -0.66 4.48 9.43
C ILE A 92 -0.87 3.00 9.13
N GLU A 93 -2.11 2.53 9.01
CA GLU A 93 -2.42 1.16 8.61
C GLU A 93 -2.10 0.92 7.13
N ALA A 94 -2.41 1.86 6.24
CA ALA A 94 -2.02 1.79 4.84
C ALA A 94 -0.49 1.69 4.67
N THR A 95 0.26 2.48 5.44
CA THR A 95 1.73 2.42 5.46
C THR A 95 2.25 1.08 6.00
N ALA A 96 1.64 0.53 7.05
CA ALA A 96 1.98 -0.79 7.56
C ALA A 96 1.70 -1.89 6.54
N TRP A 97 0.56 -1.81 5.85
CA TRP A 97 0.20 -2.74 4.80
C TRP A 97 1.21 -2.70 3.65
N ALA A 98 1.56 -1.49 3.21
CA ALA A 98 2.55 -1.28 2.16
C ALA A 98 3.93 -1.84 2.53
N TRP A 99 4.34 -1.71 3.79
CA TRP A 99 5.55 -2.34 4.30
C TRP A 99 5.48 -3.87 4.21
N ALA A 100 4.39 -4.48 4.66
CA ALA A 100 4.21 -5.93 4.57
C ALA A 100 4.28 -6.42 3.11
N ALA A 101 3.63 -5.71 2.18
CA ALA A 101 3.70 -6.00 0.75
C ALA A 101 5.12 -5.86 0.19
N LEU A 102 5.85 -4.81 0.58
CA LEU A 102 7.26 -4.60 0.23
C LEU A 102 8.15 -5.76 0.70
N ARG A 103 7.94 -6.24 1.94
CA ARG A 103 8.67 -7.40 2.48
C ARG A 103 8.33 -8.69 1.73
N HIS A 104 7.06 -8.91 1.40
CA HIS A 104 6.62 -10.05 0.61
C HIS A 104 7.26 -10.07 -0.78
N LEU A 105 7.34 -8.90 -1.43
CA LEU A 105 7.99 -8.73 -2.73
C LEU A 105 9.52 -8.71 -2.65
N GLN A 106 10.10 -8.78 -1.44
CA GLN A 106 11.55 -8.73 -1.21
C GLN A 106 12.19 -7.48 -1.86
N LEU A 107 11.51 -6.34 -1.75
CA LEU A 107 11.97 -5.07 -2.29
C LEU A 107 12.76 -4.29 -1.23
N PRO A 108 13.73 -3.45 -1.66
CA PRO A 108 14.45 -2.56 -0.74
C PRO A 108 13.50 -1.49 -0.19
N SER A 109 13.68 -1.10 1.07
CA SER A 109 12.79 -0.19 1.80
C SER A 109 12.72 1.21 1.16
N GLU A 110 13.76 1.59 0.42
CA GLU A 110 13.85 2.77 -0.45
C GLU A 110 12.73 2.84 -1.48
N VAL A 111 12.16 1.71 -1.89
CA VAL A 111 11.08 1.68 -2.88
C VAL A 111 9.83 2.30 -2.28
N LEU A 112 9.44 1.88 -1.07
CA LEU A 112 8.28 2.44 -0.37
C LEU A 112 8.60 3.82 0.21
N PHE A 113 9.65 3.91 1.03
CA PHE A 113 10.05 5.15 1.68
C PHE A 113 11.03 5.93 0.78
N HIS A 114 10.62 6.28 -0.42
CA HIS A 114 11.45 7.03 -1.37
C HIS A 114 11.64 8.50 -0.93
N ASP A 115 12.70 9.16 -1.39
CA ASP A 115 13.12 10.48 -0.89
C ASP A 115 12.13 11.62 -1.19
N GLY A 116 11.22 11.42 -2.15
CA GLY A 116 10.17 12.37 -2.50
C GLY A 116 8.84 12.17 -1.76
N GLY A 117 8.73 11.13 -0.93
CA GLY A 117 7.48 10.72 -0.28
C GLY A 117 7.31 11.26 1.14
N TYR A 118 6.17 10.91 1.75
CA TYR A 118 5.90 11.09 3.20
C TYR A 118 6.23 12.49 3.75
N HIS A 119 6.01 13.54 2.96
CA HIS A 119 6.33 14.93 3.32
C HIS A 119 7.74 15.11 3.90
N GLY A 120 8.73 14.42 3.32
CA GLY A 120 10.14 14.49 3.72
C GLY A 120 10.51 13.64 4.94
N ARG A 121 9.60 12.78 5.43
CA ARG A 121 9.84 11.91 6.60
C ARG A 121 10.30 10.50 6.25
N SER A 122 10.54 10.20 4.98
CA SER A 122 10.88 8.87 4.48
C SER A 122 12.06 8.21 5.21
N GLN A 123 13.14 8.95 5.47
CA GLN A 123 14.31 8.40 6.18
C GLN A 123 13.97 7.93 7.60
N GLY A 124 13.19 8.71 8.34
CA GLY A 124 12.77 8.36 9.70
C GLY A 124 11.84 7.14 9.72
N LEU A 125 10.90 7.07 8.77
CA LEU A 125 10.01 5.92 8.62
C LEU A 125 10.78 4.65 8.25
N ARG A 126 11.73 4.77 7.31
CA ARG A 126 12.61 3.66 6.91
C ARG A 126 13.36 3.08 8.11
N THR A 127 14.07 3.93 8.86
CA THR A 127 14.79 3.50 10.07
C THR A 127 13.86 2.83 11.08
N THR A 128 12.69 3.42 11.32
CA THR A 128 11.72 2.93 12.32
C THR A 128 11.23 1.52 11.95
N PHE A 129 10.82 1.33 10.69
CA PHE A 129 10.32 0.03 10.22
C PHE A 129 11.43 -1.02 10.07
N GLU A 130 12.63 -0.64 9.65
CA GLU A 130 13.77 -1.57 9.61
C GLU A 130 14.20 -2.07 10.99
N LEU A 131 14.06 -1.23 12.02
CA LEU A 131 14.29 -1.60 13.42
C LEU A 131 13.15 -2.44 14.03
N GLY A 132 12.11 -2.75 13.27
CA GLY A 132 10.98 -3.56 13.75
C GLY A 132 9.90 -2.77 14.49
N VAL A 133 9.93 -1.43 14.42
CA VAL A 133 8.91 -0.57 15.01
C VAL A 133 7.87 -0.26 13.93
N TYR A 134 6.70 -0.89 14.02
CA TYR A 134 5.70 -0.87 12.96
C TYR A 134 4.47 -0.06 13.36
N LEU A 135 4.49 1.23 13.04
CA LEU A 135 3.31 2.08 13.18
C LEU A 135 2.17 1.50 12.34
N GLY A 136 0.95 1.41 12.90
CA GLY A 136 -0.22 0.85 12.21
C GLY A 136 -0.35 -0.68 12.26
N ALA A 137 0.68 -1.44 12.63
CA ALA A 137 0.59 -2.91 12.68
C ALA A 137 -0.49 -3.42 13.66
N ALA A 138 -0.68 -2.75 14.79
CA ALA A 138 -1.76 -3.06 15.72
C ALA A 138 -3.15 -2.84 15.10
N GLY A 139 -3.31 -1.82 14.25
CA GLY A 139 -4.54 -1.58 13.50
C GLY A 139 -4.81 -2.68 12.48
N LEU A 140 -3.78 -3.17 11.78
CA LEU A 140 -3.90 -4.33 10.88
C LEU A 140 -4.30 -5.60 11.61
N VAL A 141 -3.79 -5.83 12.83
CA VAL A 141 -4.24 -6.94 13.69
C VAL A 141 -5.72 -6.76 14.05
N SER A 142 -6.12 -5.57 14.52
CA SER A 142 -7.53 -5.27 14.86
C SER A 142 -8.46 -5.39 13.65
N ALA A 143 -7.97 -5.11 12.44
CA ALA A 143 -8.69 -5.30 11.19
C ALA A 143 -8.70 -6.76 10.69
N GLY A 144 -8.04 -7.69 11.39
CA GLY A 144 -7.99 -9.12 11.05
C GLY A 144 -7.02 -9.46 9.91
N LEU A 145 -6.12 -8.55 9.52
CA LEU A 145 -5.18 -8.74 8.42
C LEU A 145 -3.84 -9.34 8.85
N ALA A 146 -3.47 -9.19 10.12
CA ALA A 146 -2.17 -9.63 10.64
C ALA A 146 -2.30 -10.30 12.01
N ALA A 147 -1.27 -11.06 12.39
CA ALA A 147 -1.12 -11.64 13.72
C ALA A 147 -0.06 -10.91 14.54
N THR A 148 -0.29 -10.80 15.84
CA THR A 148 0.73 -10.38 16.82
C THR A 148 1.76 -11.50 17.05
N PRO A 149 2.97 -11.17 17.55
CA PRO A 149 3.92 -12.17 18.00
C PRO A 149 3.35 -13.14 19.06
N ALA A 150 2.45 -12.66 19.94
CA ALA A 150 1.82 -13.52 20.94
C ALA A 150 0.85 -14.54 20.30
N GLN A 151 0.11 -14.14 19.26
CA GLN A 151 -0.79 -15.01 18.49
C GLN A 151 -0.05 -16.03 17.60
N ALA A 152 1.25 -15.81 17.32
CA ALA A 152 2.08 -16.74 16.55
C ALA A 152 2.25 -18.12 17.22
N SER A 153 2.01 -18.21 18.53
CA SER A 153 2.05 -19.46 19.31
C SER A 153 1.02 -20.52 18.86
N ALA A 154 0.07 -20.17 17.99
CA ALA A 154 -0.91 -21.07 17.40
C ALA A 154 -0.62 -21.45 15.92
N GLY A 155 0.59 -21.16 15.40
CA GLY A 155 1.02 -21.52 14.04
C GLY A 155 0.91 -20.42 12.98
N ALA A 156 0.53 -19.20 13.36
CA ALA A 156 0.56 -18.04 12.47
C ALA A 156 1.97 -17.41 12.42
N THR A 157 2.36 -16.85 11.27
CA THR A 157 3.56 -16.00 11.18
C THR A 157 3.15 -14.56 11.55
N PRO A 158 3.83 -13.89 12.50
CA PRO A 158 3.44 -12.55 12.92
C PRO A 158 3.74 -11.51 11.84
N TYR A 159 3.16 -10.31 11.99
CA TYR A 159 3.53 -9.15 11.19
C TYR A 159 5.06 -8.98 11.12
N PRO A 160 5.67 -8.72 9.95
CA PRO A 160 5.08 -8.19 8.71
C PRO A 160 4.48 -9.22 7.74
N HIS A 161 4.22 -10.45 8.16
CA HIS A 161 3.38 -11.36 7.38
C HIS A 161 1.90 -11.01 7.57
N LEU A 162 1.14 -10.88 6.46
CA LEU A 162 -0.30 -10.71 6.50
C LEU A 162 -1.00 -12.07 6.31
N MET A 163 -2.02 -12.31 7.13
CA MET A 163 -2.92 -13.46 7.02
C MET A 163 -3.93 -13.29 5.87
N ALA A 164 -4.28 -12.03 5.57
CA ALA A 164 -5.10 -11.64 4.45
C ALA A 164 -4.59 -10.30 3.89
N TRP A 165 -4.61 -10.17 2.56
CA TRP A 165 -4.18 -8.94 1.90
C TRP A 165 -5.26 -7.88 1.82
N LEU A 166 -6.54 -8.26 1.85
CA LEU A 166 -7.67 -7.34 1.75
C LEU A 166 -8.62 -7.55 2.92
N ARG A 167 -9.10 -6.45 3.49
CA ARG A 167 -10.12 -6.50 4.53
C ARG A 167 -11.45 -6.94 3.93
N SER A 168 -12.09 -7.91 4.57
CA SER A 168 -13.45 -8.36 4.26
C SER A 168 -14.45 -7.25 4.57
#